data_AF-A0A960MWZ4-F1
#
_entry.id   AF-A0A960MWZ4-F1
#
_cell.length_a   1.000
_cell.length_b   1.000
_cell.length_c   1.000
_cell.angle_alpha   90.00
_cell.angle_beta   90.00
_cell.angle_gamma   90.00
#
_symmetry.space_group_name_H-M   'P 1'
#
loop_
_entity.id
_entity.type
_entity.pdbx_description
1 polymer ?
#
loop_
_entity_poly.entity_id
_entity_poly.type
_entity_poly.pdbx_seq_one_letter_code
_entity_poly.pdbx_strand_id
1 'polypeptide(L)'
;MKTIPILLATLFAGLSAFAADGPDSPEAVAAEKRREEIPLGGDFHPDPKVPTFVVVGHGGRILVSKDDGETWSQPFFGYPGADHSAWATKSVTYGGGVFVVAVGWGAPTSYLASDDAVHWRHLTSGETELREAKGNPRVMPGTWGLAAGKGVIVGSGYMTMCATPDLGRTFDSFTMWGAFKDDPRGKLNTHHV
;
A
#
# COMPACT_ATOMS: atom_id res chain seq x y z
N MET A 1 -15.24 -47.14 46.96
CA MET A 1 -14.05 -46.36 46.56
C MET A 1 -13.77 -46.63 45.09
N LYS A 2 -14.01 -45.64 44.22
CA LYS A 2 -13.64 -45.68 42.79
C LYS A 2 -12.86 -44.40 42.51
N THR A 3 -11.60 -44.56 42.11
CA THR A 3 -10.68 -43.50 41.70
C THR A 3 -11.09 -42.97 40.32
N ILE A 4 -11.32 -41.66 40.23
CA ILE A 4 -11.48 -40.94 38.95
C ILE A 4 -10.08 -40.43 38.56
N PRO A 5 -9.55 -40.75 37.37
CA PRO A 5 -8.28 -40.21 36.93
C PRO A 5 -8.47 -38.75 36.50
N ILE A 6 -7.58 -37.87 36.97
CA ILE A 6 -7.46 -36.50 36.49
C ILE A 6 -6.83 -36.57 35.10
N LEU A 7 -7.61 -36.24 34.07
CA LEU A 7 -7.09 -36.05 32.72
C LEU A 7 -6.43 -34.65 32.67
N LEU A 8 -5.10 -34.63 32.71
CA LEU A 8 -4.32 -33.41 32.52
C LEU A 8 -4.37 -33.03 31.04
N ALA A 9 -5.32 -32.18 30.65
CA ALA A 9 -5.35 -31.59 29.33
C ALA A 9 -4.20 -30.58 29.21
N THR A 10 -3.11 -30.99 28.58
CA THR A 10 -2.04 -30.08 28.16
C THR A 10 -2.57 -29.25 27.00
N LEU A 11 -3.05 -28.04 27.31
CA LEU A 11 -3.39 -27.04 26.30
C LEU A 11 -2.08 -26.55 25.69
N PHE A 12 -1.69 -27.09 24.53
CA PHE A 12 -0.68 -26.47 23.68
C PHE A 12 -1.29 -25.17 23.14
N ALA A 13 -1.11 -24.07 23.87
CA ALA A 13 -1.16 -22.74 23.28
C ALA A 13 0.06 -22.63 22.37
N GLY A 14 -0.10 -23.03 21.11
CA GLY A 14 0.86 -22.71 20.07
C GLY A 14 0.89 -21.19 19.93
N LEU A 15 1.90 -20.53 20.51
CA LEU A 15 2.30 -19.22 20.05
C LEU A 15 2.71 -19.40 18.58
N SER A 16 1.86 -19.01 17.64
CA SER A 16 2.32 -18.72 16.29
C SER A 16 3.17 -17.46 16.40
N ALA A 17 4.49 -17.64 16.44
CA ALA A 17 5.40 -16.56 16.13
C ALA A 17 4.99 -15.98 14.77
N PHE A 18 4.83 -14.66 14.69
CA PHE A 18 4.62 -13.92 13.45
C PHE A 18 5.88 -14.03 12.57
N ALA A 19 6.21 -15.22 12.08
CA ALA A 19 7.03 -15.33 10.89
C ALA A 19 6.18 -14.73 9.77
N ALA A 20 6.73 -13.75 9.05
CA ALA A 20 6.14 -13.36 7.77
C ALA A 20 6.06 -14.65 6.94
N ASP A 21 4.84 -15.11 6.69
CA ASP A 21 4.64 -16.34 5.95
C ASP A 21 5.35 -16.23 4.59
N GLY A 22 6.02 -17.30 4.17
CA GLY A 22 6.80 -17.32 2.94
C GLY A 22 5.94 -16.93 1.71
N PRO A 23 6.59 -16.58 0.59
CA PRO A 23 5.89 -16.12 -0.63
C PRO A 23 4.88 -17.13 -1.18
N ASP A 24 5.06 -18.43 -0.89
CA ASP A 24 4.18 -19.52 -1.34
C ASP A 24 3.08 -19.88 -0.32
N SER A 25 2.96 -19.11 0.77
CA SER A 25 1.89 -19.33 1.75
C SER A 25 0.51 -19.10 1.14
N PRO A 26 -0.54 -19.78 1.64
CA PRO A 26 -1.91 -19.55 1.17
C PRO A 26 -2.34 -18.09 1.27
N GLU A 27 -1.86 -17.39 2.30
CA GLU A 27 -2.10 -15.98 2.54
C GLU A 27 -1.44 -15.07 1.50
N ALA A 28 -0.16 -15.29 1.19
CA ALA A 28 0.55 -14.53 0.17
C ALA A 28 -0.05 -14.76 -1.24
N VAL A 29 -0.43 -16.00 -1.56
CA VAL A 29 -1.09 -16.35 -2.83
C VAL A 29 -2.47 -15.68 -2.94
N ALA A 30 -3.27 -15.72 -1.87
CA ALA A 30 -4.56 -15.05 -1.84
C ALA A 30 -4.42 -13.52 -1.98
N ALA A 31 -3.40 -12.95 -1.36
CA ALA A 31 -3.12 -11.52 -1.45
C ALA A 31 -2.74 -11.09 -2.87
N GLU A 32 -1.88 -11.84 -3.55
CA GLU A 32 -1.51 -11.55 -4.94
C GLU A 32 -2.73 -11.69 -5.88
N LYS A 33 -3.52 -12.76 -5.72
CA LYS A 33 -4.76 -12.93 -6.48
C LYS A 33 -5.70 -11.73 -6.30
N ARG A 34 -5.89 -11.26 -5.06
CA ARG A 34 -6.72 -10.08 -4.80
C ARG A 34 -6.14 -8.83 -5.47
N ARG A 35 -4.81 -8.69 -5.53
CA ARG A 35 -4.15 -7.58 -6.23
C ARG A 35 -4.43 -7.62 -7.73
N GLU A 36 -4.44 -8.80 -8.33
CA GLU A 36 -4.72 -9.00 -9.76
C GLU A 36 -6.16 -8.64 -10.14
N GLU A 37 -7.12 -8.94 -9.26
CA GLU A 37 -8.55 -8.63 -9.43
C GLU A 37 -8.86 -7.12 -9.40
N ILE A 38 -7.97 -6.31 -8.82
CA ILE A 38 -8.15 -4.86 -8.79
C ILE A 38 -7.85 -4.30 -10.20
N PRO A 39 -8.76 -3.52 -10.80
CA PRO A 39 -8.53 -2.91 -12.10
C PRO A 39 -7.32 -1.98 -12.10
N LEU A 40 -6.69 -1.83 -13.27
CA LEU A 40 -5.74 -0.75 -13.52
C LEU A 40 -6.46 0.61 -13.56
N GLY A 41 -5.70 1.69 -13.43
CA GLY A 41 -6.18 3.08 -13.42
C GLY A 41 -5.59 3.93 -14.52
N GLY A 42 -5.18 5.16 -14.18
CA GLY A 42 -4.67 6.18 -15.11
C GLY A 42 -5.74 7.00 -15.85
N ASP A 43 -6.99 6.55 -15.83
CA ASP A 43 -8.17 7.19 -16.40
C ASP A 43 -9.09 7.77 -15.30
N PHE A 44 -8.50 8.45 -14.32
CA PHE A 44 -9.26 9.11 -13.25
C PHE A 44 -9.98 10.37 -13.77
N HIS A 45 -11.21 10.57 -13.29
CA HIS A 45 -12.09 11.68 -13.59
C HIS A 45 -12.54 12.38 -12.29
N PRO A 46 -11.59 13.03 -11.57
CA PRO A 46 -11.87 13.62 -10.27
C PRO A 46 -12.91 14.74 -10.33
N ASP A 47 -13.87 14.67 -9.41
CA ASP A 47 -14.90 15.70 -9.21
C ASP A 47 -15.03 16.05 -7.71
N PRO A 48 -14.12 16.88 -7.15
CA PRO A 48 -14.00 17.10 -5.71
C PRO A 48 -15.08 18.07 -5.18
N LYS A 49 -16.35 17.72 -5.39
CA LYS A 49 -17.51 18.50 -4.93
C LYS A 49 -18.03 18.06 -3.57
N VAL A 50 -17.67 16.86 -3.13
CA VAL A 50 -18.15 16.27 -1.88
C VAL A 50 -17.00 16.20 -0.87
N PRO A 51 -17.12 16.85 0.31
CA PRO A 51 -16.18 16.66 1.41
C PRO A 51 -15.96 15.18 1.68
N THR A 52 -14.72 14.73 1.66
CA THR A 52 -14.39 13.31 1.78
C THR A 52 -13.13 13.15 2.63
N PHE A 53 -13.22 12.32 3.66
CA PHE A 53 -12.12 11.93 4.51
C PHE A 53 -11.78 10.47 4.24
N VAL A 54 -10.51 10.18 3.95
CA VAL A 54 -9.99 8.83 3.77
C VAL A 54 -8.98 8.55 4.86
N VAL A 55 -9.20 7.48 5.61
CA VAL A 55 -8.23 6.95 6.57
C VAL A 55 -7.91 5.50 6.23
N VAL A 56 -6.68 5.08 6.56
CA VAL A 56 -6.16 3.78 6.13
C VAL A 56 -5.50 3.02 7.28
N GLY A 57 -5.52 1.69 7.21
CA GLY A 57 -4.92 0.82 8.21
C GLY A 57 -4.48 -0.53 7.65
N HIS A 58 -3.95 -1.41 8.51
CA HIS A 58 -3.42 -2.72 8.12
C HIS A 58 -4.44 -3.60 7.36
N GLY A 59 -3.90 -4.44 6.47
CA GLY A 59 -4.69 -5.24 5.52
C GLY A 59 -5.29 -4.41 4.38
N GLY A 60 -4.69 -3.27 4.05
CA GLY A 60 -5.16 -2.35 3.02
C GLY A 60 -6.55 -1.85 3.34
N ARG A 61 -6.88 -1.69 4.62
CA ARG A 61 -8.21 -1.27 5.05
C ARG A 61 -8.36 0.22 4.80
N ILE A 62 -9.43 0.59 4.13
CA ILE A 62 -9.75 1.98 3.80
C ILE A 62 -11.12 2.28 4.39
N LEU A 63 -11.20 3.35 5.18
CA LEU A 63 -12.46 3.87 5.72
C LEU A 63 -12.71 5.27 5.19
N VAL A 64 -13.97 5.56 4.90
CA VAL A 64 -14.40 6.80 4.26
C VAL A 64 -15.57 7.42 5.01
N SER A 65 -15.44 8.71 5.30
CA SER A 65 -16.53 9.57 5.77
C SER A 65 -16.77 10.69 4.75
N LYS A 66 -18.05 11.03 4.57
CA LYS A 66 -18.51 12.13 3.70
C LYS A 66 -19.35 13.17 4.46
N ASP A 67 -19.29 13.12 5.79
CA ASP A 67 -20.10 13.88 6.74
C ASP A 67 -19.25 14.32 7.95
N ASP A 68 -18.08 14.90 7.66
CA ASP A 68 -17.18 15.49 8.67
C ASP A 68 -16.76 14.53 9.80
N GLY A 69 -16.70 13.23 9.50
CA GLY A 69 -16.24 12.18 10.41
C GLY A 69 -17.34 11.59 11.29
N GLU A 70 -18.61 11.94 11.07
CA GLU A 70 -19.73 11.40 11.85
C GLU A 70 -20.03 9.93 11.52
N THR A 71 -20.07 9.57 10.24
CA THR A 71 -20.29 8.17 9.81
C THR A 71 -19.17 7.67 8.90
N TRP A 72 -18.95 6.35 8.95
CA TRP A 72 -17.85 5.70 8.25
C TRP A 72 -18.31 4.46 7.50
N SER A 73 -17.80 4.30 6.29
CA SER A 73 -17.95 3.09 5.47
C SER A 73 -16.58 2.48 5.17
N GLN A 74 -16.52 1.18 4.89
CA GLN A 74 -15.30 0.48 4.48
C GLN A 74 -15.40 0.05 3.01
N PRO A 75 -15.09 0.93 2.04
CA PRO A 75 -15.19 0.60 0.62
C PRO A 75 -14.16 -0.44 0.16
N PHE A 76 -13.05 -0.59 0.88
CA PHE A 76 -11.98 -1.49 0.45
C PHE A 76 -11.28 -2.18 1.63
N PHE A 77 -10.97 -3.45 1.40
CA PHE A 77 -10.13 -4.29 2.25
C PHE A 77 -9.34 -5.27 1.38
N GLY A 78 -8.02 -5.31 1.59
CA GLY A 78 -7.09 -6.10 0.79
C GLY A 78 -7.02 -7.58 1.19
N TYR A 79 -6.96 -7.88 2.49
CA TYR A 79 -6.79 -9.24 3.06
C TYR A 79 -5.56 -10.03 2.56
N PRO A 80 -4.73 -10.60 3.44
CA PRO A 80 -4.88 -10.72 4.89
C PRO A 80 -4.49 -9.44 5.64
N GLY A 81 -5.07 -9.28 6.84
CA GLY A 81 -4.78 -8.18 7.76
C GLY A 81 -3.54 -8.47 8.59
N ALA A 82 -2.36 -8.28 8.02
CA ALA A 82 -1.09 -8.47 8.70
C ALA A 82 -0.21 -7.22 8.58
N ASP A 83 0.68 -7.02 9.56
CA ASP A 83 1.56 -5.86 9.64
C ASP A 83 2.68 -5.90 8.60
N HIS A 84 3.12 -7.10 8.21
CA HIS A 84 4.07 -7.35 7.13
C HIS A 84 3.43 -8.23 6.05
N SER A 85 2.76 -7.62 5.08
CA SER A 85 2.17 -8.33 3.93
C SER A 85 2.04 -7.44 2.70
N ALA A 86 1.51 -8.02 1.62
CA ALA A 86 1.12 -7.29 0.40
C ALA A 86 0.11 -6.16 0.65
N TRP A 87 -0.62 -6.21 1.77
CA TRP A 87 -1.61 -5.21 2.16
C TRP A 87 -1.22 -4.41 3.40
N ALA A 88 0.04 -4.47 3.83
CA ALA A 88 0.52 -3.56 4.87
C ALA A 88 0.51 -2.12 4.35
N THR A 89 -0.33 -1.27 4.93
CA THR A 89 -0.47 0.13 4.51
C THR A 89 0.68 0.97 5.06
N LYS A 90 1.24 1.85 4.23
CA LYS A 90 2.41 2.67 4.57
C LYS A 90 2.12 4.16 4.58
N SER A 91 1.38 4.64 3.59
CA SER A 91 1.07 6.07 3.45
C SER A 91 -0.19 6.29 2.63
N VAL A 92 -0.84 7.43 2.87
CA VAL A 92 -1.94 7.96 2.06
C VAL A 92 -1.63 9.40 1.68
N THR A 93 -2.01 9.82 0.47
CA THR A 93 -1.96 11.22 0.02
C THR A 93 -3.20 11.55 -0.80
N TYR A 94 -3.43 12.84 -1.03
CA TYR A 94 -4.47 13.34 -1.90
C TYR A 94 -3.92 14.46 -2.78
N GLY A 95 -4.11 14.36 -4.09
CA GLY A 95 -3.65 15.39 -5.02
C GLY A 95 -4.31 15.24 -6.39
N GLY A 96 -4.54 16.38 -7.05
CA GLY A 96 -5.23 16.38 -8.34
C GLY A 96 -6.66 15.80 -8.29
N GLY A 97 -7.27 15.74 -7.10
CA GLY A 97 -8.60 15.15 -6.92
C GLY A 97 -8.63 13.64 -6.66
N VAL A 98 -7.47 12.99 -6.55
CA VAL A 98 -7.34 11.54 -6.39
C VAL A 98 -6.70 11.22 -5.04
N PHE A 99 -7.31 10.30 -4.28
CA PHE A 99 -6.71 9.68 -3.10
C PHE A 99 -5.80 8.55 -3.54
N VAL A 100 -4.61 8.44 -2.94
CA VAL A 100 -3.62 7.41 -3.28
C VAL A 100 -3.09 6.78 -2.00
N VAL A 101 -3.05 5.46 -1.96
CA VAL A 101 -2.62 4.66 -0.81
C VAL A 101 -1.52 3.71 -1.23
N ALA A 102 -0.36 3.77 -0.57
CA ALA A 102 0.72 2.81 -0.77
C ALA A 102 0.55 1.62 0.19
N VAL A 103 0.55 0.41 -0.37
CA VAL A 103 0.51 -0.85 0.37
C VAL A 103 1.70 -1.74 0.02
N GLY A 104 2.03 -2.69 0.90
CA GLY A 104 3.06 -3.72 0.69
C GLY A 104 4.31 -3.48 1.53
N TRP A 105 4.48 -4.22 2.62
CA TRP A 105 5.69 -4.23 3.44
C TRP A 105 6.06 -5.68 3.76
N GLY A 106 7.26 -6.11 3.40
CA GLY A 106 7.60 -7.55 3.34
C GLY A 106 7.11 -8.25 2.08
N ALA A 107 6.40 -7.54 1.20
CA ALA A 107 5.94 -8.00 -0.11
C ALA A 107 6.01 -6.83 -1.13
N PRO A 108 5.85 -7.09 -2.44
CA PRO A 108 5.89 -6.05 -3.47
C PRO A 108 4.92 -4.90 -3.17
N THR A 109 5.34 -3.67 -3.46
CA THR A 109 4.51 -2.47 -3.24
C THR A 109 3.49 -2.29 -4.36
N SER A 110 2.31 -1.82 -4.03
CA SER A 110 1.30 -1.33 -4.99
C SER A 110 0.72 -0.01 -4.53
N TYR A 111 0.25 0.80 -5.47
CA TYR A 111 -0.48 2.04 -5.19
C TYR A 111 -1.95 1.85 -5.56
N LEU A 112 -2.83 1.95 -4.57
CA LEU A 112 -4.27 2.01 -4.79
C LEU A 112 -4.69 3.46 -4.93
N ALA A 113 -5.69 3.74 -5.77
CA ALA A 113 -6.19 5.08 -5.98
C ALA A 113 -7.70 5.12 -6.21
N SER A 114 -8.30 6.25 -5.88
CA SER A 114 -9.72 6.52 -6.06
C SER A 114 -9.99 8.01 -6.19
N ASP A 115 -10.85 8.38 -7.12
CA ASP A 115 -11.34 9.73 -7.41
C ASP A 115 -12.76 10.00 -6.88
N ASP A 116 -13.45 8.97 -6.38
CA ASP A 116 -14.79 9.05 -5.77
C ASP A 116 -14.86 8.52 -4.31
N ALA A 117 -13.73 7.99 -3.83
CA ALA A 117 -13.53 7.30 -2.55
C ALA A 117 -14.42 6.07 -2.32
N VAL A 118 -15.04 5.52 -3.37
CA VAL A 118 -15.88 4.32 -3.31
C VAL A 118 -15.23 3.21 -4.12
N HIS A 119 -14.79 3.50 -5.33
CA HIS A 119 -14.17 2.54 -6.22
C HIS A 119 -12.65 2.70 -6.19
N TRP A 120 -11.96 1.64 -5.76
CA TRP A 120 -10.51 1.62 -5.62
C TRP A 120 -9.88 0.76 -6.71
N ARG A 121 -8.88 1.34 -7.38
CA ARG A 121 -8.13 0.74 -8.50
C ARG A 121 -6.65 0.84 -8.22
N HIS A 122 -5.81 0.22 -9.04
CA HIS A 122 -4.40 0.61 -9.06
C HIS A 122 -4.26 2.02 -9.60
N LEU A 123 -3.30 2.79 -9.09
CA LEU A 123 -3.00 4.11 -9.64
C LEU A 123 -2.50 4.01 -11.08
N THR A 124 -1.66 3.01 -11.36
CA THR A 124 -1.04 2.81 -12.67
C THR A 124 -2.01 2.35 -13.75
N SER A 125 -1.88 2.90 -14.96
CA SER A 125 -2.49 2.41 -16.19
C SER A 125 -1.86 1.11 -16.69
N GLY A 126 -0.65 0.80 -16.22
CA GLY A 126 0.18 -0.30 -16.72
C GLY A 126 0.89 -0.01 -18.03
N GLU A 127 0.78 1.20 -18.59
CA GLU A 127 1.48 1.58 -19.83
C GLU A 127 2.98 1.83 -19.63
N THR A 128 3.39 2.20 -18.41
CA THR A 128 4.80 2.39 -18.07
C THR A 128 5.41 1.12 -17.49
N GLU A 129 6.46 0.62 -18.12
CA GLU A 129 7.28 -0.45 -17.58
C GLU A 129 8.33 0.10 -16.60
N LEU A 130 8.17 -0.22 -15.31
CA LEU A 130 9.17 0.10 -14.29
C LEU A 130 10.08 -1.10 -14.05
N ARG A 131 11.39 -0.85 -13.92
CA ARG A 131 12.38 -1.92 -13.66
C ARG A 131 12.04 -2.72 -12.40
N GLU A 132 11.60 -2.03 -11.35
CA GLU A 132 11.21 -2.60 -10.07
C GLU A 132 10.01 -3.54 -10.19
N ALA A 133 9.17 -3.32 -11.20
CA ALA A 133 7.94 -4.04 -11.43
C ALA A 133 8.16 -5.46 -11.98
N LYS A 134 9.34 -5.72 -12.58
CA LYS A 134 9.70 -7.02 -13.18
C LYS A 134 8.60 -7.59 -14.09
N GLY A 135 7.96 -6.72 -14.88
CA GLY A 135 6.89 -7.08 -15.82
C GLY A 135 5.48 -7.16 -15.21
N ASN A 136 5.30 -7.00 -13.90
CA ASN A 136 3.97 -6.89 -13.29
C ASN A 136 3.58 -5.40 -13.16
N PRO A 137 2.64 -4.88 -13.96
CA PRO A 137 2.32 -3.44 -13.98
C PRO A 137 1.78 -2.91 -12.64
N ARG A 138 1.31 -3.80 -11.75
CA ARG A 138 0.74 -3.45 -10.43
C ARG A 138 1.81 -3.25 -9.35
N VAL A 139 3.06 -3.64 -9.65
CA VAL A 139 4.19 -3.53 -8.72
C VAL A 139 4.87 -2.19 -8.93
N MET A 140 4.92 -1.41 -7.85
CA MET A 140 5.55 -0.09 -7.80
C MET A 140 6.90 -0.18 -7.06
N PRO A 141 7.80 0.79 -7.25
CA PRO A 141 8.99 0.91 -6.43
C PRO A 141 8.64 0.89 -4.94
N GLY A 142 9.48 0.23 -4.13
CA GLY A 142 9.26 0.12 -2.69
C GLY A 142 9.08 1.50 -2.08
N THR A 143 8.00 1.74 -1.35
CA THR A 143 7.58 3.09 -0.92
C THR A 143 7.41 3.20 0.59
N TRP A 144 7.76 4.33 1.19
CA TRP A 144 7.54 4.68 2.59
C TRP A 144 6.68 5.92 2.74
N GLY A 145 6.87 6.90 1.87
CA GLY A 145 6.08 8.12 1.83
C GLY A 145 5.43 8.33 0.47
N LEU A 146 4.25 8.91 0.48
CA LEU A 146 3.63 9.50 -0.69
C LEU A 146 3.47 11.00 -0.43
N ALA A 147 3.79 11.80 -1.44
CA ALA A 147 3.51 13.23 -1.47
C ALA A 147 2.76 13.56 -2.75
N ALA A 148 1.94 14.61 -2.72
CA ALA A 148 1.28 15.10 -3.93
C ALA A 148 1.27 16.62 -3.99
N GLY A 149 1.29 17.16 -5.21
CA GLY A 149 1.25 18.60 -5.44
C GLY A 149 0.98 18.91 -6.92
N LYS A 150 0.04 19.83 -7.18
CA LYS A 150 -0.37 20.24 -8.53
C LYS A 150 -0.71 19.07 -9.48
N GLY A 151 -1.30 17.99 -8.95
CA GLY A 151 -1.65 16.79 -9.73
C GLY A 151 -0.51 15.80 -9.97
N VAL A 152 0.71 16.11 -9.51
CA VAL A 152 1.83 15.18 -9.47
C VAL A 152 1.77 14.38 -8.17
N ILE A 153 1.96 13.07 -8.24
CA ILE A 153 2.13 12.18 -7.10
C ILE A 153 3.57 11.67 -7.12
N VAL A 154 4.25 11.72 -5.97
CA VAL A 154 5.62 11.26 -5.80
C VAL A 154 5.65 10.22 -4.69
N GLY A 155 6.27 9.07 -4.96
CA GLY A 155 6.57 8.03 -4.00
C GLY A 155 8.05 8.05 -3.61
N SER A 156 8.30 8.01 -2.30
CA SER A 156 9.64 7.93 -1.72
C SER A 156 9.91 6.52 -1.22
N GLY A 157 11.09 5.98 -1.52
CA GLY A 157 11.35 4.56 -1.36
C GLY A 157 12.70 4.19 -0.75
N TYR A 158 13.19 2.99 -1.06
CA TYR A 158 14.51 2.52 -0.65
C TYR A 158 15.62 3.17 -1.49
N MET A 159 15.67 4.50 -1.45
CA MET A 159 16.44 5.40 -2.31
C MET A 159 16.01 5.45 -3.79
N THR A 160 15.23 4.48 -4.27
CA THR A 160 14.46 4.63 -5.51
C THR A 160 13.17 5.39 -5.21
N MET A 161 12.89 6.41 -6.00
CA MET A 161 11.65 7.17 -5.99
C MET A 161 10.92 6.95 -7.31
N CYS A 162 9.63 7.27 -7.33
CA CYS A 162 8.89 7.42 -8.57
C CYS A 162 7.97 8.63 -8.51
N ALA A 163 7.61 9.13 -9.69
CA ALA A 163 6.62 10.18 -9.83
C ALA A 163 5.67 9.84 -10.97
N THR A 164 4.42 10.24 -10.83
CA THR A 164 3.47 10.32 -11.92
C THR A 164 2.91 11.75 -12.01
N PRO A 165 3.11 12.46 -13.14
CA PRO A 165 2.60 13.81 -13.32
C PRO A 165 1.16 13.86 -13.81
N ASP A 166 0.56 12.70 -14.12
CA ASP A 166 -0.69 12.58 -14.85
C ASP A 166 -1.66 11.56 -14.23
N LEU A 167 -1.58 11.44 -12.90
CA LEU A 167 -2.45 10.57 -12.09
C LEU A 167 -2.39 9.09 -12.51
N GLY A 168 -1.19 8.64 -12.88
CA GLY A 168 -0.85 7.24 -13.05
C GLY A 168 -0.89 6.73 -14.49
N ARG A 169 -1.05 7.59 -15.49
CA ARG A 169 -0.87 7.16 -16.90
C ARG A 169 0.59 6.88 -17.21
N THR A 170 1.47 7.77 -16.78
CA THR A 170 2.91 7.63 -16.93
C THR A 170 3.62 7.68 -15.60
N PHE A 171 4.74 6.96 -15.51
CA PHE A 171 5.63 7.02 -14.36
C PHE A 171 7.08 7.24 -14.79
N ASP A 172 7.80 8.00 -13.98
CA ASP A 172 9.26 8.06 -14.01
C ASP A 172 9.80 7.45 -12.71
N SER A 173 10.87 6.64 -12.79
CA SER A 173 11.63 6.22 -11.61
C SER A 173 13.04 6.78 -11.63
N PHE A 174 13.52 7.17 -10.45
CA PHE A 174 14.82 7.82 -10.28
C PHE A 174 15.39 7.50 -8.90
N THR A 175 16.70 7.69 -8.71
CA THR A 175 17.35 7.34 -7.43
C THR A 175 17.96 8.54 -6.75
N MET A 176 17.93 8.55 -5.42
CA MET A 176 18.63 9.52 -4.57
C MET A 176 20.06 9.09 -4.20
N TRP A 177 20.58 8.02 -4.79
CA TRP A 177 21.96 7.58 -4.55
C TRP A 177 22.95 8.66 -5.01
N GLY A 178 23.80 9.12 -4.11
CA GLY A 178 24.77 10.18 -4.38
C GLY A 178 24.18 11.59 -4.43
N ALA A 179 22.87 11.75 -4.24
CA ALA A 179 22.25 13.05 -4.03
C ALA A 179 22.76 13.66 -2.71
N PHE A 180 22.72 14.99 -2.62
CA PHE A 180 23.10 15.75 -1.41
C PHE A 180 24.53 15.44 -0.90
N LYS A 181 25.45 15.03 -1.79
CA LYS A 181 26.84 14.72 -1.42
C LYS A 181 27.58 15.91 -0.80
N ASP A 182 27.17 17.13 -1.17
CA ASP A 182 27.77 18.38 -0.73
C ASP A 182 26.97 19.03 0.43
N ASP A 183 25.98 18.33 1.00
CA ASP A 183 25.22 18.84 2.15
C ASP A 183 26.12 18.91 3.39
N PRO A 184 26.21 20.07 4.08
CA PRO A 184 27.08 20.25 5.24
C PRO A 184 26.71 19.37 6.44
N ARG A 185 25.51 18.79 6.47
CA ARG A 185 25.07 17.82 7.48
C ARG A 185 25.56 16.40 7.19
N GLY A 186 26.16 16.18 6.02
CA GLY A 186 26.62 14.89 5.53
C GLY A 186 25.74 14.31 4.43
N LYS A 187 26.26 13.29 3.74
CA LYS A 187 25.55 12.57 2.68
C LYS A 187 24.25 11.96 3.21
N LEU A 188 23.23 11.89 2.36
CA LEU A 188 21.99 11.16 2.64
C LEU A 188 22.32 9.67 2.85
N ASN A 189 22.30 9.22 4.11
CA ASN A 189 22.64 7.87 4.52
C ASN A 189 21.43 7.22 5.21
N THR A 190 20.38 6.96 4.44
CA THR A 190 19.19 6.26 4.92
C THR A 190 18.85 5.12 3.98
N HIS A 191 18.19 4.11 4.55
CA HIS A 191 17.59 3.02 3.80
C HIS A 191 16.17 3.37 3.34
N HIS A 192 15.53 4.37 3.95
CA HIS A 192 14.14 4.77 3.67
C HIS A 192 14.08 6.29 3.59
N VAL A 193 13.61 6.81 2.45
CA VAL A 193 13.31 8.24 2.26
C VAL A 193 11.80 8.41 2.27
#